data_AF-A0A077XS36-F1
#
_entry.id   AF-A0A077XS36-F1
#
_cell.length_a   1.000
_cell.length_b   1.000
_cell.length_c   1.000
_cell.angle_alpha   90.00
_cell.angle_beta   90.00
_cell.angle_gamma   90.00
#
_symmetry.space_group_name_H-M   'P 1'
#
loop_
_entity.id
_entity.type
_entity.pdbx_description
1 polymer ?
#
loop_
_entity_poly.entity_id
_entity_poly.type
_entity_poly.pdbx_seq_one_letter_code
_entity_poly.pdbx_strand_id
1 'polypeptide(L)'
;MKADPTRAVLKSTIEVAMHTATNEADFKKQLLEQGINTVVRRNDEGRIYGMTFIDHESRTVWNGSALSKNLSANVFNDWWNEQAIGKRQEAEKKSVQNQPSTTGNPLEKEEAHALFDFLNKGQPTDDLLIDGLGGLLPEAQGEDYEEQEFANRMKKKKKRKRLP
;
A
#
# COMPACT_ATOMS: atom_id res chain seq x y z
N MET A 1 17.30 -18.68 22.59
CA MET A 1 17.78 -17.86 21.46
C MET A 1 18.08 -16.48 22.01
N LYS A 2 19.32 -15.98 21.86
CA LYS A 2 19.64 -14.59 22.22
C LYS A 2 18.87 -13.67 21.26
N ALA A 3 18.29 -12.60 21.75
CA ALA A 3 17.66 -11.60 20.90
C ALA A 3 18.75 -11.00 20.00
N ASP A 4 18.49 -10.99 18.70
CA ASP A 4 19.36 -10.32 17.74
C ASP A 4 19.26 -8.81 17.97
N PRO A 5 20.36 -8.12 18.33
CA PRO A 5 20.31 -6.68 18.59
C PRO A 5 19.85 -5.89 17.37
N THR A 6 20.17 -6.34 16.15
CA THR A 6 19.77 -5.66 14.91
C THR A 6 18.24 -5.71 14.73
N ARG A 7 17.63 -6.87 15.02
CA ARG A 7 16.18 -7.05 15.00
C ARG A 7 15.47 -6.13 16.00
N ALA A 8 16.05 -5.96 17.19
CA ALA A 8 15.47 -5.09 18.22
C ALA A 8 15.51 -3.61 17.80
N VAL A 9 16.63 -3.17 17.20
CA VAL A 9 16.77 -1.82 16.64
C VAL A 9 15.76 -1.61 15.52
N LEU A 10 15.70 -2.51 14.53
CA LEU A 10 14.73 -2.43 13.43
C LEU A 10 13.29 -2.30 13.95
N LYS A 11 12.91 -3.15 14.90
CA LYS A 11 11.59 -3.09 15.53
C LYS A 11 11.32 -1.70 16.15
N SER A 12 12.27 -1.19 16.94
CA SER A 12 12.12 0.11 17.60
C SER A 12 12.01 1.25 16.59
N THR A 13 12.81 1.23 15.51
CA THR A 13 12.76 2.23 14.45
C THR A 13 11.39 2.26 13.77
N ILE A 14 10.82 1.09 13.49
CA ILE A 14 9.47 0.99 12.91
C ILE A 14 8.41 1.53 13.89
N GLU A 15 8.50 1.18 15.17
CA GLU A 15 7.54 1.65 16.19
C GLU A 15 7.59 3.18 16.35
N VAL A 16 8.78 3.78 16.34
CA VAL A 16 8.93 5.25 16.36
C VAL A 16 8.28 5.86 15.12
N ALA A 17 8.56 5.34 13.92
CA ALA A 17 7.96 5.83 12.68
C ALA A 17 6.43 5.73 12.68
N MET A 18 5.84 4.71 13.31
CA MET A 18 4.38 4.61 13.46
C MET A 18 3.78 5.74 14.31
N HIS A 19 4.52 6.23 15.32
CA HIS A 19 4.06 7.30 16.20
C HIS A 19 4.27 8.70 15.60
N THR A 20 5.28 8.87 14.76
CA THR A 20 5.62 10.16 14.15
C THR A 20 4.96 10.39 12.79
N ALA A 21 4.65 9.33 12.05
CA ALA A 21 4.10 9.45 10.70
C ALA A 21 2.59 9.75 10.70
N THR A 22 2.19 10.62 9.77
CA THR A 22 0.79 11.09 9.62
C THR A 22 -0.03 10.29 8.60
N ASN A 23 0.65 9.52 7.74
CA ASN A 23 0.04 8.71 6.68
C ASN A 23 1.05 7.68 6.15
N GLU A 24 0.61 6.77 5.27
CA GLU A 24 1.45 5.72 4.71
C GLU A 24 2.66 6.25 3.94
N ALA A 25 2.51 7.32 3.15
CA ALA A 25 3.61 7.85 2.36
C ALA A 25 4.70 8.45 3.25
N ASP A 26 4.29 9.18 4.29
CA ASP A 26 5.18 9.74 5.31
C ASP A 26 5.90 8.63 6.09
N PHE A 27 5.17 7.58 6.51
CA PHE A 27 5.75 6.42 7.17
C PHE A 27 6.83 5.74 6.31
N LYS A 28 6.53 5.49 5.02
CA LYS A 28 7.50 4.90 4.08
C LYS A 28 8.73 5.80 3.88
N LYS A 29 8.51 7.11 3.77
CA LYS A 29 9.60 8.08 3.62
C LYS A 29 10.53 8.07 4.83
N GLN A 30 9.98 8.15 6.05
CA GLN A 30 10.77 8.13 7.28
C GLN A 30 11.60 6.85 7.40
N LEU A 31 11.02 5.69 7.08
CA LEU A 31 11.78 4.44 7.09
C LEU A 31 12.84 4.38 5.99
N LEU A 32 12.55 4.90 4.79
CA LEU A 32 13.52 4.96 3.70
C LEU A 32 14.74 5.81 4.06
N GLU A 33 14.53 6.94 4.75
CA GLU A 33 15.61 7.79 5.27
C GLU A 33 16.49 7.07 6.30
N GLN A 34 15.94 6.07 7.00
CA GLN A 34 16.66 5.18 7.91
C GLN A 34 17.22 3.93 7.20
N GLY A 35 17.20 3.87 5.87
CA GLY A 35 17.70 2.72 5.11
C GLY A 35 16.79 1.49 5.17
N ILE A 36 15.50 1.66 5.49
CA ILE A 36 14.52 0.58 5.59
C ILE A 36 13.45 0.74 4.52
N ASN A 37 13.41 -0.17 3.56
CA ASN A 37 12.34 -0.23 2.57
C ASN A 37 11.11 -0.98 3.12
N THR A 38 9.91 -0.49 2.79
CA THR A 38 8.66 -1.12 3.21
C THR A 38 7.85 -1.56 2.01
N VAL A 39 7.47 -2.84 1.99
CA VAL A 39 6.55 -3.42 1.00
C VAL A 39 5.21 -3.67 1.66
N VAL A 40 4.17 -3.06 1.10
CA VAL A 40 2.78 -3.18 1.54
C VAL A 40 2.02 -3.95 0.46
N ARG A 41 1.45 -5.10 0.81
CA ARG A 41 0.65 -5.91 -0.11
C ARG A 41 -0.83 -5.77 0.21
N ARG A 42 -1.63 -5.52 -0.83
CA ARG A 42 -3.08 -5.30 -0.74
C ARG A 42 -3.83 -6.24 -1.67
N ASN A 43 -5.03 -6.64 -1.26
CA ASN A 43 -5.97 -7.33 -2.13
C ASN A 43 -6.77 -6.30 -2.98
N ASP A 44 -7.69 -6.80 -3.81
CA ASP A 44 -8.51 -5.99 -4.69
C ASP A 44 -9.45 -5.02 -3.96
N GLU A 45 -9.80 -5.35 -2.71
CA GLU A 45 -10.60 -4.48 -1.82
C GLU A 45 -9.75 -3.40 -1.12
N GLY A 46 -8.44 -3.37 -1.36
CA GLY A 46 -7.50 -2.44 -0.74
C GLY A 46 -7.07 -2.83 0.68
N ARG A 47 -7.54 -3.97 1.21
CA ARG A 47 -7.13 -4.49 2.53
C ARG A 47 -5.67 -4.91 2.50
N ILE A 48 -4.90 -4.48 3.49
CA ILE A 48 -3.51 -4.89 3.62
C ILE A 48 -3.46 -6.29 4.22
N TYR A 49 -2.91 -7.23 3.46
CA TYR A 49 -2.69 -8.62 3.93
C TYR A 49 -1.23 -8.90 4.26
N GLY A 50 -0.29 -8.11 3.73
CA GLY A 50 1.13 -8.32 3.91
C GLY A 50 1.90 -7.04 4.20
N MET A 51 2.80 -7.13 5.18
CA MET A 51 3.77 -6.09 5.54
C MET A 51 5.16 -6.70 5.61
N THR A 52 6.10 -6.17 4.83
CA THR A 52 7.50 -6.60 4.82
C THR A 52 8.42 -5.39 4.94
N PHE A 53 9.43 -5.52 5.78
CA PHE A 53 10.47 -4.52 6.01
C PHE A 53 11.81 -5.07 5.54
N ILE A 54 12.53 -4.29 4.73
CA ILE A 54 13.82 -4.64 4.14
C ILE A 54 14.82 -3.66 4.73
N ASP A 55 15.64 -4.14 5.65
CA ASP A 55 16.71 -3.36 6.25
C ASP A 55 17.99 -3.56 5.43
N HIS A 56 18.42 -2.49 4.76
CA HIS A 56 19.61 -2.52 3.91
C HIS A 56 20.92 -2.52 4.72
N GLU A 57 20.90 -2.00 5.95
CA GLU A 57 22.09 -1.95 6.81
C GLU A 57 22.45 -3.36 7.29
N SER A 58 21.47 -4.07 7.86
CA SER A 58 21.67 -5.47 8.30
C SER A 58 21.57 -6.48 7.16
N ARG A 59 21.11 -6.07 5.97
CA ARG A 59 20.79 -6.93 4.81
C ARG A 59 19.78 -8.02 5.17
N THR A 60 18.79 -7.67 5.99
CA THR A 60 17.74 -8.59 6.42
C THR A 60 16.37 -8.19 5.91
N VAL A 61 15.50 -9.18 5.75
CA VAL A 61 14.11 -8.99 5.36
C VAL A 61 13.23 -9.61 6.41
N TRP A 62 12.26 -8.84 6.89
CA TRP A 62 11.36 -9.27 7.94
C TRP A 62 9.91 -9.04 7.56
N ASN A 63 9.11 -10.08 7.70
CA ASN A 63 7.66 -9.92 7.74
C ASN A 63 7.27 -9.22 9.05
N GLY A 64 6.37 -8.24 8.97
CA GLY A 64 6.00 -7.43 10.13
C GLY A 64 5.49 -8.25 11.32
N SER A 65 4.65 -9.25 11.04
CA SER A 65 4.15 -10.19 12.05
C SER A 65 5.23 -11.06 12.69
N ALA A 66 6.35 -11.29 12.00
CA ALA A 66 7.51 -12.01 12.52
C ALA A 66 8.38 -11.12 13.42
N LEU A 67 8.43 -9.80 13.17
CA LEU A 67 9.08 -8.84 14.07
C LEU A 67 8.31 -8.72 15.37
N SER A 68 7.01 -8.40 15.27
CA SER A 68 6.12 -8.24 16.41
C SER A 68 4.65 -8.24 15.99
N LYS A 69 3.74 -8.58 16.91
CA LYS A 69 2.28 -8.62 16.63
C LYS A 69 1.72 -7.24 16.28
N ASN A 70 2.21 -6.18 16.92
CA ASN A 70 1.82 -4.80 16.64
C ASN A 70 2.33 -4.28 15.29
N LEU A 71 3.25 -5.00 14.63
CA LEU A 71 3.75 -4.67 13.29
C LEU A 71 3.10 -5.54 12.20
N SER A 72 2.00 -6.22 12.52
CA SER A 72 1.28 -7.07 11.57
C SER A 72 0.48 -6.24 10.55
N ALA A 73 0.20 -6.85 9.40
CA ALA A 73 -0.59 -6.24 8.33
C ALA A 73 -1.97 -5.72 8.81
N ASN A 74 -2.64 -6.47 9.68
CA ASN A 74 -3.94 -6.04 10.23
C ASN A 74 -3.83 -4.73 11.02
N VAL A 75 -2.78 -4.56 11.83
CA VAL A 75 -2.61 -3.33 12.62
C VAL A 75 -2.40 -2.12 11.71
N PHE A 76 -1.60 -2.27 10.65
CA PHE A 76 -1.41 -1.21 9.65
C PHE A 76 -2.68 -0.93 8.84
N ASN A 77 -3.44 -1.97 8.49
CA ASN A 77 -4.73 -1.82 7.83
C ASN A 77 -5.68 -0.95 8.66
N ASP A 78 -5.83 -1.28 9.93
CA ASP A 78 -6.77 -0.57 10.81
C ASP A 78 -6.29 0.86 11.06
N TRP A 79 -5.00 1.04 11.35
CA TRP A 79 -4.40 2.36 11.58
C TRP A 79 -4.56 3.32 10.39
N TRP A 80 -4.26 2.90 9.16
CA TRP A 80 -4.40 3.78 8.00
C TRP A 80 -5.85 4.01 7.57
N ASN A 81 -6.75 3.07 7.83
CA ASN A 81 -8.18 3.27 7.60
C ASN A 81 -8.78 4.26 8.62
N GLU A 82 -8.41 4.17 9.90
CA GLU A 82 -8.83 5.13 10.93
C GLU A 82 -8.35 6.55 10.62
N GLN A 83 -7.09 6.69 10.21
CA GLN A 83 -6.52 7.97 9.77
C GLN A 83 -7.30 8.58 8.59
N ALA A 84 -7.74 7.76 7.63
CA ALA A 84 -8.54 8.21 6.50
C ALA A 84 -9.93 8.71 6.94
N ILE A 85 -10.58 8.00 7.87
CA ILE A 85 -11.88 8.40 8.42
C ILE A 85 -11.77 9.70 9.22
N GLY A 86 -10.75 9.85 10.08
CA GLY A 86 -10.52 11.07 10.86
C GLY A 86 -10.31 12.30 9.98
N LYS A 87 -9.51 12.17 8.90
CA LYS A 87 -9.29 13.27 7.94
C LYS A 87 -10.57 13.67 7.21
N ARG A 88 -11.45 12.72 6.87
CA ARG A 88 -12.73 13.01 6.22
C ARG A 88 -13.67 13.80 7.13
N GLN A 89 -13.77 13.41 8.40
CA GLN A 89 -14.62 14.12 9.37
C GLN A 89 -14.13 15.55 9.67
N GLU A 90 -12.81 15.79 9.66
CA GLU A 90 -12.27 17.14 9.84
C GLU A 90 -12.48 18.03 8.61
N ALA A 91 -12.40 17.46 7.40
CA ALA A 91 -12.73 18.19 6.16
C ALA A 91 -14.21 18.60 6.11
N GLU A 92 -15.13 17.72 6.54
CA GLU A 92 -16.57 18.02 6.58
C GLU A 92 -16.91 19.12 7.61
N LYS A 93 -16.18 19.22 8.73
CA LYS A 93 -16.34 20.31 9.71
C LYS A 93 -15.82 21.66 9.23
N LYS A 94 -14.80 21.70 8.36
CA LYS A 94 -14.27 22.96 7.78
C LYS A 94 -15.13 23.51 6.64
N SER A 95 -16.05 22.72 6.08
CA SER A 95 -16.93 23.14 4.97
C SER A 95 -18.17 23.93 5.39
N VAL A 96 -18.50 24.03 6.68
CA VAL A 96 -19.75 24.69 7.15
C VAL A 96 -19.59 26.20 7.39
N GLN A 97 -18.37 26.75 7.32
CA GLN A 97 -18.11 28.16 7.61
C GLN A 97 -17.52 28.90 6.40
N ASN A 98 -18.20 28.87 5.27
CA ASN A 98 -18.01 29.82 4.17
C ASN A 98 -19.29 29.87 3.31
N GLN A 99 -20.33 30.55 3.80
CA GLN A 99 -21.35 31.14 2.92
C GLN A 99 -21.06 32.63 2.76
N PRO A 100 -20.80 33.11 1.54
CA PRO A 100 -21.16 34.46 1.16
C PRO A 100 -22.48 34.43 0.39
N SER A 101 -23.49 35.06 0.97
CA SER A 101 -24.70 35.49 0.28
C SER A 101 -24.38 36.68 -0.63
N THR A 102 -24.50 36.56 -1.96
CA THR A 102 -24.91 37.72 -2.79
C THR A 102 -25.56 37.27 -4.11
N THR A 103 -26.71 37.89 -4.35
CA THR A 103 -27.62 37.87 -5.50
C THR A 103 -26.99 38.40 -6.80
N GLY A 104 -27.34 37.80 -7.96
CA GLY A 104 -27.27 38.46 -9.28
C GLY A 104 -26.86 37.56 -10.47
N ASN A 105 -27.82 37.23 -11.36
CA ASN A 105 -27.64 36.61 -12.70
C ASN A 105 -27.19 37.66 -13.76
N PRO A 106 -26.93 37.34 -15.06
CA PRO A 106 -26.72 36.05 -15.76
C PRO A 106 -25.47 35.98 -16.69
N LEU A 107 -25.06 34.74 -17.00
CA LEU A 107 -24.56 34.24 -18.30
C LEU A 107 -23.49 35.04 -19.08
N GLU A 108 -22.22 34.59 -18.98
CA GLU A 108 -21.28 34.59 -20.11
C GLU A 108 -20.54 33.25 -20.15
N LYS A 109 -20.67 32.57 -21.30
CA LYS A 109 -19.98 31.33 -21.67
C LYS A 109 -18.73 31.76 -22.42
N GLU A 110 -17.54 31.53 -21.87
CA GLU A 110 -16.32 31.61 -22.66
C GLU A 110 -15.24 30.63 -22.18
N GLU A 111 -14.93 29.71 -23.10
CA GLU A 111 -13.65 29.04 -23.38
C GLU A 111 -12.94 28.21 -22.29
N ALA A 112 -13.38 26.96 -22.15
CA ALA A 112 -12.56 25.86 -21.58
C ALA A 112 -11.93 24.96 -22.67
N HIS A 113 -11.60 25.49 -23.86
CA HIS A 113 -11.30 24.66 -25.04
C HIS A 113 -9.92 24.88 -25.69
N ALA A 114 -8.87 25.13 -24.90
CA ALA A 114 -7.48 25.09 -25.41
C ALA A 114 -6.60 23.98 -24.82
N LEU A 115 -7.05 23.26 -23.78
CA LEU A 115 -6.20 22.30 -23.05
C LEU A 115 -6.39 20.84 -23.46
N PHE A 116 -7.47 20.49 -24.16
CA PHE A 116 -7.82 19.09 -24.44
C PHE A 116 -8.13 18.80 -25.91
N ASP A 117 -7.73 19.70 -26.81
CA ASP A 117 -8.02 19.60 -28.25
C ASP A 117 -7.28 18.44 -28.95
N PHE A 118 -6.32 17.82 -28.27
CA PHE A 118 -5.60 16.64 -28.73
C PHE A 118 -6.45 15.36 -28.70
N LEU A 119 -7.44 15.24 -27.81
CA LEU A 119 -8.21 13.99 -27.64
C LEU A 119 -9.31 13.75 -28.68
N ASN A 120 -9.72 14.78 -29.44
CA ASN A 120 -10.86 14.69 -30.35
C ASN A 120 -10.49 14.44 -31.82
N LYS A 121 -9.21 14.20 -32.15
CA LYS A 121 -8.83 13.78 -33.50
C LYS A 121 -8.72 12.26 -33.58
N GLY A 122 -9.85 11.63 -33.90
CA GLY A 122 -9.93 10.21 -34.23
C GLY A 122 -9.45 9.89 -35.65
N GLN A 123 -8.34 9.13 -35.71
CA GLN A 123 -7.93 8.09 -36.69
C GLN A 123 -7.52 8.47 -38.13
N PRO A 124 -6.78 7.58 -38.85
CA PRO A 124 -5.75 6.62 -38.42
C PRO A 124 -4.47 6.73 -39.28
N THR A 125 -3.29 6.46 -38.73
CA THR A 125 -2.16 5.96 -39.52
C THR A 125 -1.44 4.89 -38.73
N ASP A 126 -1.53 3.70 -39.29
CA ASP A 126 -0.73 2.54 -38.98
C ASP A 126 0.76 2.85 -39.17
N ASP A 127 1.60 2.02 -38.54
CA ASP A 127 3.05 2.18 -38.35
C ASP A 127 3.44 3.18 -37.26
N LEU A 128 3.81 2.64 -36.08
CA LEU A 128 5.22 2.71 -35.60
C LEU A 128 5.42 2.27 -34.13
N LEU A 129 4.50 1.57 -33.44
CA LEU A 129 4.72 1.21 -32.01
C LEU A 129 4.28 -0.21 -31.58
N ILE A 130 4.23 -1.19 -32.50
CA ILE A 130 3.92 -2.61 -32.18
C ILE A 130 5.16 -3.52 -32.29
N ASP A 131 6.37 -3.02 -32.07
CA ASP A 131 7.57 -3.90 -32.14
C ASP A 131 8.59 -3.70 -31.02
N GLY A 132 8.15 -3.21 -29.85
CA GLY A 132 9.07 -2.77 -28.79
C GLY A 132 8.79 -3.26 -27.37
N LEU A 133 7.86 -4.18 -27.13
CA LEU A 133 7.61 -4.67 -25.75
C LEU A 133 7.01 -6.08 -25.66
N GLY A 134 7.29 -6.94 -26.64
CA GLY A 134 7.04 -8.38 -26.51
C GLY A 134 8.22 -9.05 -25.83
N GLY A 135 8.05 -9.56 -24.60
CA GLY A 135 8.85 -10.72 -24.15
C GLY A 135 9.51 -10.72 -22.78
N LEU A 136 9.18 -9.84 -21.83
CA LEU A 136 9.74 -9.91 -20.47
C LEU A 136 8.70 -9.80 -19.35
N LEU A 137 7.60 -10.54 -19.45
CA LEU A 137 6.81 -10.88 -18.27
C LEU A 137 7.28 -12.25 -17.78
N PRO A 138 7.98 -12.35 -16.63
CA PRO A 138 8.05 -13.61 -15.91
C PRO A 138 6.61 -14.01 -15.60
N GLU A 139 6.23 -15.21 -16.02
CA GLU A 139 4.98 -15.84 -15.61
C GLU A 139 4.78 -15.60 -14.11
N ALA A 140 3.73 -14.86 -13.78
CA ALA A 140 3.31 -14.66 -12.43
C ALA A 140 2.86 -16.03 -11.88
N GLN A 141 3.81 -16.78 -11.30
CA GLN A 141 3.51 -17.78 -10.29
C GLN A 141 3.16 -17.04 -8.98
N GLY A 142 2.15 -16.19 -9.06
CA GLY A 142 1.57 -15.49 -7.94
C GLY A 142 0.22 -16.09 -7.69
N GLU A 143 0.05 -16.68 -6.51
CA GLU A 143 -1.17 -16.63 -5.67
C GLU A 143 -1.24 -17.80 -4.68
N ASP A 144 -0.57 -18.92 -4.97
CA ASP A 144 -0.89 -20.15 -4.24
C ASP A 144 0.13 -20.55 -3.15
N TYR A 145 1.26 -19.85 -2.97
CA TYR A 145 2.31 -20.34 -2.07
C TYR A 145 1.86 -20.45 -0.60
N GLU A 146 1.15 -19.44 -0.09
CA GLU A 146 0.67 -19.44 1.31
C GLU A 146 -0.52 -20.39 1.54
N GLU A 147 -1.44 -20.48 0.56
CA GLU A 147 -2.55 -21.44 0.59
C GLU A 147 -2.03 -22.89 0.48
N GLN A 148 -1.02 -23.11 -0.35
CA GLN A 148 -0.32 -24.39 -0.49
C GLN A 148 0.43 -24.76 0.79
N GLU A 149 1.08 -23.82 1.49
CA GLU A 149 1.68 -24.06 2.81
C GLU A 149 0.63 -24.40 3.89
N PHE A 150 -0.49 -23.68 3.93
CA PHE A 150 -1.59 -23.96 4.86
C PHE A 150 -2.24 -25.32 4.59
N ALA A 151 -2.53 -25.63 3.33
CA ALA A 151 -3.05 -26.92 2.89
C ALA A 151 -2.08 -28.06 3.25
N ASN A 152 -0.77 -27.87 3.05
CA ASN A 152 0.25 -28.84 3.42
C ASN A 152 0.32 -29.07 4.94
N ARG A 153 0.19 -28.02 5.75
CA ARG A 153 0.11 -28.14 7.23
C ARG A 153 -1.14 -28.93 7.66
N MET A 154 -2.29 -28.70 7.03
CA MET A 154 -3.54 -29.41 7.35
C MET A 154 -3.50 -30.89 6.92
N LYS A 155 -2.91 -31.20 5.77
CA LYS A 155 -2.71 -32.58 5.29
C LYS A 155 -1.76 -33.39 6.19
N LYS A 156 -0.66 -32.78 6.67
CA LYS A 156 0.29 -33.43 7.61
C LYS A 156 -0.36 -33.79 8.96
N LYS A 157 -1.26 -32.94 9.48
CA LYS A 157 -1.99 -33.19 10.74
C LYS A 157 -3.01 -34.33 10.62
N LYS A 158 -3.68 -34.48 9.46
CA LYS A 158 -4.63 -35.58 9.21
C LYS A 158 -3.95 -36.95 9.09
N LYS A 159 -2.74 -37.03 8.49
CA LYS A 159 -1.98 -38.29 8.40
C LYS A 159 -1.53 -38.82 9.76
N ARG A 160 -1.08 -37.94 10.67
CA ARG A 160 -0.67 -38.31 12.04
C ARG A 160 -1.80 -38.90 12.91
N LYS A 161 -3.06 -38.58 12.62
CA LYS A 161 -4.23 -39.13 13.32
C LYS A 161 -4.76 -40.44 12.73
N ARG A 162 -4.17 -40.93 11.64
CA ARG A 162 -4.62 -42.11 10.89
C ARG A 162 -3.59 -43.24 10.84
N LEU A 163 -2.45 -43.08 11.51
CA LEU A 163 -1.52 -44.20 11.72
C LEU A 163 -2.02 -45.00 12.94
N PRO A 164 -2.25 -46.32 12.81
CA PRO A 164 -2.55 -47.20 13.93
C PRO A 164 -1.37 -47.32 14.90
#